data_AF-A0A556QVV8-F1
#
_entry.id   AF-A0A556QVV8-F1
#
_cell.length_a   1.000
_cell.length_b   1.000
_cell.length_c   1.000
_cell.angle_alpha   90.00
_cell.angle_beta   90.00
_cell.angle_gamma   90.00
#
_symmetry.space_group_name_H-M   'P 1'
#
loop_
_entity.id
_entity.type
_entity.pdbx_description
1 polymer ?
#
loop_
_entity_poly.entity_id
_entity_poly.type
_entity_poly.pdbx_seq_one_letter_code
_entity_poly.pdbx_strand_id
1 'polypeptide(L)'
;MDYKKEDKKLKRAAQQVDITESVQIPIGKSSVKQMIDAGFYADKTAYITKLFKDEGTYYFFIRPRRFGKSLLLDTIDQIAKGNKALFKRCIIYADKTYKWKRYPVIWLNFSELAKSSPEMLNKSLNRRLCDIAEFYDVQNRINISVEEACEDYLKRVINLLSKLENYESTPIILVDEYDSPLISCEKEQYEAVLAVLSSFFKVLKGSQKDCKFIFVTGVTKFHLSGLTSGPTQPMTYPCMRIMQRYWAIQKRILTAYFLARIQLFIQYLKN
;
A
#
# COMPACT_ATOMS: atom_id res chain seq x y z
N MET A 1 19.99 -24.36 13.43
CA MET A 1 19.97 -25.56 12.57
C MET A 1 18.60 -25.81 11.91
N ASP A 2 17.56 -25.04 12.22
CA ASP A 2 16.21 -25.21 11.62
C ASP A 2 16.01 -24.67 10.20
N TYR A 3 16.88 -23.77 9.73
CA TYR A 3 16.76 -23.14 8.40
C TYR A 3 16.84 -24.12 7.22
N LYS A 4 17.59 -25.22 7.35
CA LYS A 4 17.71 -26.22 6.27
C LYS A 4 16.46 -27.10 6.13
N LYS A 5 15.60 -27.19 7.17
CA LYS A 5 14.36 -27.98 7.14
C LYS A 5 13.21 -27.19 6.48
N GLU A 6 13.14 -25.88 6.68
CA GLU A 6 12.15 -25.01 6.01
C GLU A 6 12.37 -24.91 4.50
N ASP A 7 13.62 -24.76 4.05
CA ASP A 7 13.97 -24.74 2.62
C ASP A 7 13.62 -26.07 1.90
N LYS A 8 13.74 -27.21 2.59
CA LYS A 8 13.34 -28.53 2.06
C LYS A 8 11.82 -28.69 1.98
N LYS A 9 11.06 -28.11 2.93
CA LYS A 9 9.58 -28.09 2.89
C LYS A 9 9.06 -27.21 1.75
N LEU A 10 9.66 -26.05 1.53
CA LEU A 10 9.31 -25.12 0.43
C LEU A 10 9.62 -25.72 -0.95
N LYS A 11 10.73 -26.46 -1.09
CA LYS A 11 11.05 -27.19 -2.34
C LYS A 11 10.05 -28.30 -2.67
N ARG A 12 9.51 -29.00 -1.66
CA ARG A 12 8.46 -30.02 -1.86
C ARG A 12 7.11 -29.40 -2.22
N ALA A 13 6.76 -28.25 -1.65
CA ALA A 13 5.53 -27.53 -2.00
C ALA A 13 5.55 -27.00 -3.44
N ALA A 14 6.72 -26.65 -3.98
CA ALA A 14 6.88 -26.22 -5.36
C ALA A 14 6.80 -27.36 -6.40
N GLN A 15 6.93 -28.62 -5.96
CA GLN A 15 6.91 -29.80 -6.84
C GLN A 15 5.51 -30.37 -7.08
N GLN A 16 4.48 -29.79 -6.47
CA GLN A 16 3.10 -30.31 -6.48
C GLN A 16 2.10 -29.26 -6.96
N VAL A 17 2.49 -28.48 -7.97
CA VAL A 17 1.55 -27.64 -8.73
C VAL A 17 1.33 -28.37 -10.04
N ASP A 18 0.13 -28.92 -10.20
CA ASP A 18 -0.34 -29.54 -11.45
C ASP A 18 -0.57 -28.39 -12.47
N ILE A 19 0.30 -28.29 -13.48
CA ILE A 19 0.30 -27.19 -14.46
C ILE A 19 -0.40 -27.67 -15.73
N THR A 20 -1.74 -27.65 -15.76
CA THR A 20 -2.53 -28.06 -16.95
C THR A 20 -3.50 -27.02 -17.48
N GLU A 21 -3.43 -25.76 -17.04
CA GLU A 21 -4.16 -24.67 -17.70
C GLU A 21 -3.25 -23.51 -18.09
N SER A 22 -3.50 -22.92 -19.27
CA SER A 22 -2.79 -21.77 -19.81
C SER A 22 -3.01 -20.53 -18.93
N VAL A 23 -2.30 -20.45 -17.81
CA VAL A 23 -2.45 -19.35 -16.86
C VAL A 23 -1.92 -18.06 -17.50
N GLN A 24 -2.81 -17.13 -17.84
CA GLN A 24 -2.41 -15.79 -18.26
C GLN A 24 -1.94 -15.01 -17.04
N ILE A 25 -0.69 -14.54 -17.04
CA ILE A 25 -0.19 -13.63 -16.01
C ILE A 25 -0.98 -12.33 -16.16
N PRO A 26 -1.74 -11.88 -15.14
CA PRO A 26 -2.48 -10.64 -15.21
C PRO A 26 -1.51 -9.46 -15.06
N ILE A 27 -0.74 -9.18 -16.10
CA ILE A 27 0.17 -8.04 -16.16
C ILE A 27 -0.69 -6.77 -16.17
N GLY A 28 -0.48 -5.89 -15.20
CA GLY A 28 -1.19 -4.61 -15.08
C GLY A 28 -2.49 -4.64 -14.29
N LYS A 29 -2.96 -5.80 -13.80
CA LYS A 29 -4.13 -5.84 -12.90
C LYS A 29 -3.70 -5.65 -11.45
N SER A 30 -4.22 -4.63 -10.79
CA SER A 30 -3.81 -4.16 -9.46
C SER A 30 -4.50 -4.85 -8.28
N SER A 31 -5.48 -5.73 -8.53
CA SER A 31 -6.29 -6.33 -7.47
C SER A 31 -5.68 -7.59 -6.86
N VAL A 32 -5.61 -7.64 -5.54
CA VAL A 32 -5.19 -8.80 -4.74
C VAL A 32 -6.09 -10.00 -4.96
N LYS A 33 -7.40 -9.77 -5.13
CA LYS A 33 -8.36 -10.84 -5.42
C LYS A 33 -7.94 -11.63 -6.66
N GLN A 34 -7.72 -10.92 -7.75
CA GLN A 34 -7.38 -11.52 -9.04
C GLN A 34 -6.02 -12.21 -9.00
N MET A 35 -5.05 -11.65 -8.27
CA MET A 35 -3.73 -12.27 -8.10
C MET A 35 -3.79 -13.56 -7.28
N ILE A 36 -4.64 -13.61 -6.25
CA ILE A 36 -4.86 -14.82 -5.44
C ILE A 36 -5.57 -15.87 -6.28
N ASP A 37 -6.64 -15.48 -6.99
CA ASP A 37 -7.43 -16.39 -7.83
C ASP A 37 -6.58 -16.99 -8.97
N ALA A 38 -5.70 -16.18 -9.58
CA ALA A 38 -4.78 -16.63 -10.62
C ALA A 38 -3.53 -17.37 -10.09
N GLY A 39 -3.37 -17.52 -8.77
CA GLY A 39 -2.23 -18.21 -8.16
C GLY A 39 -0.88 -17.48 -8.25
N PHE A 40 -0.87 -16.20 -8.63
CA PHE A 40 0.34 -15.38 -8.76
C PHE A 40 0.60 -14.45 -7.57
N TYR A 41 -0.24 -14.52 -6.53
CA TYR A 41 -0.08 -13.72 -5.33
C TYR A 41 1.06 -14.25 -4.45
N ALA A 42 2.12 -13.45 -4.33
CA ALA A 42 3.16 -13.69 -3.33
C ALA A 42 2.66 -13.22 -1.96
N ASP A 43 2.33 -14.18 -1.10
CA ASP A 43 1.75 -13.92 0.21
C ASP A 43 2.70 -13.14 1.14
N LYS A 44 2.30 -11.91 1.48
CA LYS A 44 3.00 -10.99 2.40
C LYS A 44 2.21 -10.76 3.70
N THR A 45 1.13 -11.49 3.89
CA THR A 45 0.14 -11.19 4.94
C THR A 45 0.70 -11.35 6.35
N ALA A 46 1.70 -12.22 6.56
CA ALA A 46 2.42 -12.37 7.83
C ALA A 46 3.20 -11.12 8.29
N TYR A 47 3.56 -10.24 7.36
CA TYR A 47 4.20 -8.95 7.69
C TYR A 47 3.17 -7.88 7.90
N ILE A 48 2.13 -7.88 7.06
CA ILE A 48 1.02 -6.95 7.19
C ILE A 48 0.36 -7.12 8.57
N THR A 49 0.17 -8.35 9.06
CA THR A 49 -0.33 -8.57 10.43
C THR A 49 0.52 -7.91 11.51
N LYS A 50 1.84 -7.76 11.32
CA LYS A 50 2.68 -7.01 12.27
C LYS A 50 2.38 -5.51 12.22
N LEU A 51 2.16 -4.95 11.03
CA LEU A 51 1.74 -3.54 10.89
C LEU A 51 0.43 -3.27 11.63
N PHE A 52 -0.52 -4.21 11.60
CA PHE A 52 -1.80 -4.10 12.32
C PHE A 52 -1.68 -4.33 13.84
N LYS A 53 -0.56 -4.87 14.34
CA LYS A 53 -0.28 -4.98 15.78
C LYS A 53 0.24 -3.67 16.35
N ASP A 54 0.96 -2.89 15.54
CA ASP A 54 1.44 -1.58 15.93
C ASP A 54 0.27 -0.57 16.00
N GLU A 55 0.42 0.48 16.80
CA GLU A 55 -0.53 1.58 16.94
C GLU A 55 0.18 2.92 16.80
N GLY A 56 -0.50 3.87 16.19
CA GLY A 56 0.02 5.22 15.99
C GLY A 56 1.38 5.22 15.31
N THR A 57 1.60 4.35 14.32
CA THR A 57 2.91 4.22 13.65
C THR A 57 2.90 4.82 12.25
N TYR A 58 3.94 5.60 11.93
CA TYR A 58 4.14 6.19 10.62
C TYR A 58 5.19 5.40 9.84
N TYR A 59 4.77 4.69 8.80
CA TYR A 59 5.64 3.93 7.91
C TYR A 59 5.91 4.71 6.64
N PHE A 60 7.18 5.04 6.43
CA PHE A 60 7.65 5.65 5.19
C PHE A 60 8.44 4.65 4.36
N PHE A 61 7.96 4.37 3.14
CA PHE A 61 8.53 3.37 2.27
C PHE A 61 9.03 3.98 0.95
N ILE A 62 10.35 4.09 0.83
CA ILE A 62 11.03 4.50 -0.41
C ILE A 62 11.12 3.28 -1.33
N ARG A 63 10.50 3.36 -2.51
CA ARG A 63 10.25 2.23 -3.42
C ARG A 63 11.29 2.13 -4.53
N PRO A 64 11.82 0.93 -4.81
CA PRO A 64 12.43 0.59 -6.10
C PRO A 64 11.37 0.55 -7.23
N ARG A 65 11.73 1.01 -8.45
CA ARG A 65 10.84 1.08 -9.63
C ARG A 65 10.45 -0.34 -10.13
N ARG A 66 9.25 -0.52 -10.72
CA ARG A 66 8.65 -1.78 -11.24
C ARG A 66 8.24 -2.85 -10.20
N PHE A 67 7.71 -2.42 -9.05
CA PHE A 67 7.16 -3.30 -8.02
C PHE A 67 5.62 -3.27 -8.06
N GLY A 68 4.96 -4.39 -7.71
CA GLY A 68 3.49 -4.47 -7.57
C GLY A 68 2.99 -3.70 -6.34
N LYS A 69 3.06 -2.37 -6.40
CA LYS A 69 2.90 -1.44 -5.26
C LYS A 69 1.44 -1.28 -4.86
N SER A 70 0.58 -1.02 -5.85
CA SER A 70 -0.88 -0.97 -5.66
C SER A 70 -1.40 -2.30 -5.12
N LEU A 71 -0.77 -3.43 -5.45
CA LEU A 71 -1.15 -4.75 -4.93
C LEU A 71 -0.90 -4.88 -3.41
N LEU A 72 0.18 -4.27 -2.89
CA LEU A 72 0.43 -4.27 -1.44
C LEU A 72 -0.56 -3.38 -0.70
N LEU A 73 -0.81 -2.17 -1.21
CA LEU A 73 -1.79 -1.25 -0.64
C LEU A 73 -3.20 -1.83 -0.71
N ASP A 74 -3.58 -2.45 -1.83
CA ASP A 74 -4.84 -3.16 -1.99
C ASP A 74 -4.93 -4.35 -1.02
N THR A 75 -3.83 -5.09 -0.80
CA THR A 75 -3.82 -6.13 0.25
C THR A 75 -4.14 -5.52 1.63
N ILE A 76 -3.50 -4.41 1.99
CA ILE A 76 -3.72 -3.74 3.28
C ILE A 76 -5.18 -3.25 3.37
N ASP A 77 -5.72 -2.65 2.31
CA ASP A 77 -7.10 -2.20 2.20
C ASP A 77 -8.10 -3.35 2.37
N GLN A 78 -7.92 -4.48 1.67
CA GLN A 78 -8.79 -5.64 1.80
C GLN A 78 -8.73 -6.25 3.22
N ILE A 79 -7.56 -6.25 3.86
CA ILE A 79 -7.40 -6.70 5.24
C ILE A 79 -8.13 -5.74 6.19
N ALA A 80 -7.95 -4.42 6.02
CA ALA A 80 -8.60 -3.38 6.81
C ALA A 80 -10.13 -3.40 6.68
N LYS A 81 -10.65 -3.76 5.50
CA LYS A 81 -12.09 -3.95 5.25
C LYS A 81 -12.67 -5.21 5.92
N GLY A 82 -11.81 -6.11 6.41
CA GLY A 82 -12.23 -7.35 7.06
C GLY A 82 -12.56 -8.48 6.09
N ASN A 83 -12.06 -8.44 4.85
CA ASN A 83 -12.38 -9.42 3.79
C ASN A 83 -11.69 -10.78 3.99
N LYS A 84 -11.96 -11.45 5.12
CA LYS A 84 -11.36 -12.72 5.54
C LYS A 84 -11.40 -13.81 4.47
N ALA A 85 -12.54 -13.92 3.76
CA ALA A 85 -12.74 -14.96 2.76
C ALA A 85 -11.77 -14.87 1.58
N LEU A 86 -11.26 -13.67 1.26
CA LEU A 86 -10.30 -13.44 0.18
C LEU A 86 -8.92 -14.05 0.50
N PHE A 87 -8.58 -14.14 1.78
CA PHE A 87 -7.26 -14.57 2.25
C PHE A 87 -7.20 -16.04 2.67
N LYS A 88 -8.19 -16.87 2.32
CA LYS A 88 -8.26 -18.30 2.71
C LYS A 88 -6.97 -19.10 2.45
N ARG A 89 -6.24 -18.74 1.38
CA ARG A 89 -4.98 -19.38 0.97
C ARG A 89 -3.73 -18.66 1.50
N CYS A 90 -3.89 -17.67 2.37
CA CYS A 90 -2.81 -16.83 2.90
C CYS A 90 -2.57 -17.10 4.40
N ILE A 91 -1.35 -16.79 4.87
CA ILE A 91 -0.88 -17.02 6.23
C ILE A 91 -1.77 -16.32 7.27
N ILE A 92 -2.23 -15.09 7.00
CA ILE A 92 -3.12 -14.34 7.91
C ILE A 92 -4.44 -15.07 8.22
N TYR A 93 -4.94 -15.91 7.32
CA TYR A 93 -6.17 -16.64 7.55
C TYR A 93 -6.00 -17.76 8.58
N ALA A 94 -4.81 -18.38 8.60
CA ALA A 94 -4.46 -19.40 9.58
C ALA A 94 -4.07 -18.81 10.95
N ASP A 95 -3.75 -17.52 11.01
CA ASP A 95 -3.40 -16.81 12.24
C ASP A 95 -4.64 -16.57 13.12
N LYS A 96 -4.84 -17.43 14.13
CA LYS A 96 -5.94 -17.31 15.11
C LYS A 96 -5.84 -16.07 16.01
N THR A 97 -4.67 -15.43 16.08
CA THR A 97 -4.47 -14.21 16.89
C THR A 97 -5.03 -12.96 16.21
N TYR A 98 -5.23 -13.00 14.89
CA TYR A 98 -5.73 -11.87 14.14
C TYR A 98 -7.27 -11.81 14.15
N LYS A 99 -7.82 -10.69 14.65
CA LYS A 99 -9.25 -10.55 14.96
C LYS A 99 -10.13 -10.01 13.81
N TRP A 100 -9.59 -9.81 12.60
CA TRP A 100 -10.35 -9.33 11.42
C TRP A 100 -11.24 -8.12 11.71
N LYS A 101 -10.73 -7.17 12.50
CA LYS A 101 -11.39 -5.90 12.80
C LYS A 101 -11.49 -5.05 11.54
N ARG A 102 -12.54 -4.22 11.46
CA ARG A 102 -12.77 -3.30 10.34
C ARG A 102 -12.22 -1.93 10.69
N TYR A 103 -11.41 -1.37 9.79
CA TYR A 103 -10.83 -0.04 9.94
C TYR A 103 -11.28 0.84 8.76
N PRO A 104 -11.61 2.11 8.99
CA PRO A 104 -11.79 3.06 7.90
C PRO A 104 -10.45 3.27 7.19
N VAL A 105 -10.46 3.43 5.87
CA VAL A 105 -9.26 3.56 5.05
C VAL A 105 -9.34 4.86 4.25
N ILE A 106 -8.35 5.73 4.44
CA ILE A 106 -8.12 6.90 3.60
C ILE A 106 -7.04 6.54 2.60
N TRP A 107 -7.42 6.25 1.35
CA TRP A 107 -6.46 5.91 0.30
C TRP A 107 -6.31 7.04 -0.71
N LEU A 108 -5.14 7.67 -0.69
CA LEU A 108 -4.73 8.75 -1.57
C LEU A 108 -3.71 8.25 -2.60
N ASN A 109 -4.08 8.26 -3.88
CA ASN A 109 -3.15 7.99 -4.98
C ASN A 109 -2.72 9.30 -5.63
N PHE A 110 -1.49 9.73 -5.36
CA PHE A 110 -0.98 11.02 -5.83
C PHE A 110 -0.66 11.02 -7.33
N SER A 111 -0.61 9.85 -7.99
CA SER A 111 -0.46 9.77 -9.44
C SER A 111 -1.69 10.24 -10.23
N GLU A 112 -2.87 10.22 -9.58
CA GLU A 112 -4.18 10.59 -10.13
C GLU A 112 -4.53 12.07 -9.86
N LEU A 113 -3.78 12.77 -9.00
CA LEU A 113 -4.01 14.17 -8.68
C LEU A 113 -3.56 15.09 -9.81
N ALA A 114 -4.16 16.28 -9.90
CA ALA A 114 -3.74 17.30 -10.86
C ALA A 114 -2.31 17.79 -10.54
N LYS A 115 -1.55 18.06 -11.61
CA LYS A 115 -0.08 18.21 -11.60
C LYS A 115 0.41 19.61 -11.97
N SER A 116 -0.52 20.48 -12.37
CA SER A 116 -0.23 21.70 -13.13
C SER A 116 -0.25 22.99 -12.33
N SER A 117 -0.62 22.97 -11.05
CA SER A 117 -0.52 24.13 -10.15
C SER A 117 -0.74 23.70 -8.68
N PRO A 118 -0.22 24.46 -7.69
CA PRO A 118 -0.46 24.19 -6.27
C PRO A 118 -1.95 24.28 -5.89
N GLU A 119 -2.71 25.19 -6.50
CA GLU A 119 -4.16 25.33 -6.29
C GLU A 119 -4.91 24.10 -6.81
N MET A 120 -4.54 23.61 -8.00
CA MET A 120 -5.13 22.43 -8.61
C MET A 120 -4.79 21.16 -7.81
N LEU A 121 -3.59 21.07 -7.24
CA LEU A 121 -3.20 20.00 -6.33
C LEU A 121 -4.07 20.01 -5.06
N ASN A 122 -4.20 21.17 -4.40
CA ASN A 122 -5.07 21.35 -3.23
C ASN A 122 -6.52 20.97 -3.54
N LYS A 123 -7.06 21.45 -4.65
CA LYS A 123 -8.42 21.13 -5.08
C LYS A 123 -8.61 19.64 -5.37
N SER A 124 -7.61 18.99 -5.97
CA SER A 124 -7.64 17.55 -6.24
C SER A 124 -7.58 16.72 -4.96
N LEU A 125 -6.74 17.13 -4.00
CA LEU A 125 -6.68 16.51 -2.67
C LEU A 125 -8.02 16.64 -1.94
N ASN A 126 -8.60 17.85 -1.93
CA ASN A 126 -9.89 18.10 -1.32
C ASN A 126 -10.97 17.26 -1.97
N ARG A 127 -11.05 17.23 -3.31
CA ARG A 127 -12.00 16.37 -4.02
C ARG A 127 -11.85 14.91 -3.63
N ARG A 128 -10.61 14.41 -3.56
CA ARG A 128 -10.36 13.02 -3.19
C ARG A 128 -10.80 12.71 -1.74
N LEU A 129 -10.58 13.64 -0.83
CA LEU A 129 -11.05 13.54 0.56
C LEU A 129 -12.60 13.60 0.63
N CYS A 130 -13.25 14.38 -0.25
CA CYS A 130 -14.70 14.39 -0.40
C CYS A 130 -15.22 13.03 -0.86
N ASP A 131 -14.64 12.45 -1.92
CA ASP A 131 -15.04 11.14 -2.41
C ASP A 131 -14.94 10.06 -1.30
N ILE A 132 -13.92 10.16 -0.43
CA ILE A 132 -13.74 9.27 0.71
C ILE A 132 -14.81 9.54 1.78
N ALA A 133 -15.11 10.80 2.07
CA ALA A 133 -16.17 11.16 3.02
C ALA A 133 -17.55 10.67 2.54
N GLU A 134 -17.84 10.80 1.24
CA GLU A 134 -19.05 10.29 0.58
C GLU A 134 -19.13 8.77 0.65
N PHE A 135 -18.03 8.07 0.38
CA PHE A 135 -17.97 6.61 0.46
C PHE A 135 -18.34 6.07 1.86
N TYR A 136 -18.02 6.82 2.92
CA TYR A 136 -18.33 6.47 4.30
C TYR A 136 -19.63 7.10 4.83
N ASP A 137 -20.38 7.81 3.98
CA ASP A 137 -21.61 8.55 4.33
C ASP A 137 -21.42 9.56 5.48
N VAL A 138 -20.27 10.23 5.52
CA VAL A 138 -19.94 11.25 6.53
C VAL A 138 -19.91 12.68 5.98
N GLN A 139 -20.12 12.85 4.66
CA GLN A 139 -20.15 14.14 3.96
C GLN A 139 -21.18 15.12 4.55
N ASN A 140 -22.35 14.64 4.95
CA ASN A 140 -23.41 15.47 5.53
C ASN A 140 -23.05 16.04 6.91
N ARG A 141 -22.01 15.49 7.56
CA ARG A 141 -21.46 16.01 8.82
C ARG A 141 -20.37 17.05 8.59
N ILE A 142 -20.09 17.37 7.32
CA ILE A 142 -19.07 18.33 6.95
C ILE A 142 -19.74 19.56 6.33
N ASN A 143 -19.67 20.68 7.04
CA ASN A 143 -20.01 21.97 6.47
C ASN A 143 -18.77 22.49 5.72
N ILE A 144 -18.59 22.05 4.47
CA ILE A 144 -17.38 22.36 3.68
C ILE A 144 -17.57 23.72 3.00
N SER A 145 -16.66 24.64 3.26
CA SER A 145 -16.42 25.77 2.34
C SER A 145 -15.40 25.31 1.28
N VAL A 146 -15.64 25.62 0.01
CA VAL A 146 -14.79 25.23 -1.13
C VAL A 146 -13.36 25.80 -1.01
N GLU A 147 -13.16 26.76 -0.11
CA GLU A 147 -11.90 27.47 0.16
C GLU A 147 -11.08 26.89 1.33
N GLU A 148 -11.56 25.85 2.03
CA GLU A 148 -10.85 25.30 3.18
C GLU A 148 -9.54 24.59 2.76
N ALA A 149 -8.48 24.82 3.53
CA ALA A 149 -7.17 24.23 3.30
C ALA A 149 -7.23 22.70 3.45
N CYS A 150 -6.51 21.96 2.60
CA CYS A 150 -6.62 20.50 2.53
C CYS A 150 -6.21 19.80 3.83
N GLU A 151 -5.36 20.45 4.62
CA GLU A 151 -4.88 20.00 5.91
C GLU A 151 -6.00 19.93 6.95
N ASP A 152 -6.84 20.96 7.01
CA ASP A 152 -7.95 21.00 7.95
C ASP A 152 -9.04 20.02 7.54
N TYR A 153 -9.24 19.87 6.23
CA TYR A 153 -10.16 18.88 5.71
C TYR A 153 -9.72 17.44 6.03
N LEU A 154 -8.43 17.12 5.87
CA LEU A 154 -7.88 15.83 6.28
C LEU A 154 -8.15 15.52 7.76
N LYS A 155 -7.89 16.46 8.67
CA LYS A 155 -8.14 16.27 10.11
C LYS A 155 -9.61 16.01 10.41
N ARG A 156 -10.52 16.76 9.76
CA ARG A 156 -11.97 16.58 9.90
C ARG A 156 -12.39 15.19 9.44
N VAL A 157 -11.93 14.75 8.27
CA VAL A 157 -12.22 13.40 7.75
C VAL A 157 -11.71 12.34 8.73
N ILE A 158 -10.48 12.43 9.23
CA ILE A 158 -9.94 11.48 10.22
C ILE A 158 -10.84 11.42 11.47
N ASN A 159 -11.25 12.56 12.01
CA ASN A 159 -12.12 12.65 13.20
C ASN A 159 -13.55 12.14 12.96
N LEU A 160 -14.04 12.20 11.72
CA LEU A 160 -15.35 11.64 11.39
C LEU A 160 -15.27 10.13 11.21
N LEU A 161 -14.23 9.66 10.53
CA LEU A 161 -13.98 8.23 10.37
C LEU A 161 -13.72 7.52 11.69
N SER A 162 -13.09 8.19 12.67
CA SER A 162 -12.90 7.64 14.02
C SER A 162 -14.19 7.42 14.81
N LYS A 163 -15.30 8.02 14.35
CA LYS A 163 -16.64 7.93 14.98
C LYS A 163 -17.61 7.03 14.22
N LEU A 164 -17.13 6.32 13.20
CA LEU A 164 -17.96 5.39 12.44
C LEU A 164 -18.37 4.19 13.29
N GLU A 165 -19.65 3.87 13.27
CA GLU A 165 -20.18 2.64 13.86
C GLU A 165 -19.72 1.42 13.06
N ASN A 166 -19.45 0.30 13.73
CA ASN A 166 -18.95 -0.95 13.13
C ASN A 166 -17.52 -0.89 12.57
N TYR A 167 -16.81 0.21 12.83
CA TYR A 167 -15.40 0.38 12.52
C TYR A 167 -14.62 0.66 13.82
N GLU A 168 -13.34 0.31 13.81
CA GLU A 168 -12.41 0.74 14.85
C GLU A 168 -12.16 2.24 14.73
N SER A 169 -12.00 2.91 15.86
CA SER A 169 -11.87 4.37 15.94
C SER A 169 -10.55 4.94 15.42
N THR A 170 -9.68 4.09 14.86
CA THR A 170 -8.34 4.48 14.39
C THR A 170 -8.23 4.22 12.89
N PRO A 171 -8.50 5.22 12.02
CA PRO A 171 -8.40 5.06 10.58
C PRO A 171 -6.99 4.66 10.13
N ILE A 172 -6.91 3.99 8.98
CA ILE A 172 -5.65 3.68 8.28
C ILE A 172 -5.50 4.66 7.13
N ILE A 173 -4.32 5.28 7.00
CA ILE A 173 -4.02 6.17 5.87
C ILE A 173 -3.01 5.51 4.95
N LEU A 174 -3.38 5.38 3.68
CA LEU A 174 -2.54 4.83 2.61
C LEU A 174 -2.24 5.93 1.61
N VAL A 175 -0.96 6.26 1.44
CA VAL A 175 -0.50 7.23 0.45
C VAL A 175 0.34 6.52 -0.60
N ASP A 176 -0.17 6.49 -1.83
CA ASP A 176 0.55 5.98 -3.00
C ASP A 176 1.13 7.12 -3.83
N GLU A 177 2.33 6.92 -4.36
CA GLU A 177 2.98 7.79 -5.35
C GLU A 177 3.16 9.25 -4.91
N TYR A 178 3.50 9.46 -3.62
CA TYR A 178 3.57 10.82 -3.04
C TYR A 178 4.46 11.81 -3.82
N ASP A 179 5.48 11.30 -4.50
CA ASP A 179 6.43 12.07 -5.28
C ASP A 179 5.94 12.40 -6.69
N SER A 180 4.80 11.83 -7.12
CA SER A 180 4.26 12.03 -8.46
C SER A 180 3.99 13.50 -8.80
N PRO A 181 3.40 14.34 -7.93
CA PRO A 181 3.17 15.75 -8.28
C PRO A 181 4.47 16.52 -8.48
N LEU A 182 5.52 16.22 -7.69
CA LEU A 182 6.83 16.86 -7.84
C LEU A 182 7.58 16.42 -9.10
N ILE A 183 7.39 15.17 -9.53
CA ILE A 183 8.02 14.64 -10.74
C ILE A 183 7.41 15.24 -12.00
N SER A 184 6.15 15.67 -11.93
CA SER A 184 5.35 16.05 -13.09
C SER A 184 5.01 17.54 -13.17
N CYS A 185 5.38 18.34 -12.17
CA CYS A 185 5.21 19.78 -12.20
C CYS A 185 6.31 20.46 -13.02
N GLU A 186 5.99 21.64 -13.55
CA GLU A 186 6.97 22.52 -14.18
C GLU A 186 7.94 23.09 -13.14
N LYS A 187 9.16 23.42 -13.58
CA LYS A 187 10.25 23.86 -12.69
C LYS A 187 9.89 25.10 -11.89
N GLU A 188 9.13 26.02 -12.49
CA GLU A 188 8.69 27.28 -11.90
C GLU A 188 7.70 27.06 -10.75
N GLN A 189 6.97 25.94 -10.78
CA GLN A 189 5.95 25.59 -9.77
C GLN A 189 6.47 24.64 -8.71
N TYR A 190 7.68 24.10 -8.87
CA TYR A 190 8.25 23.08 -7.99
C TYR A 190 8.20 23.47 -6.52
N GLU A 191 8.67 24.67 -6.17
CA GLU A 191 8.70 25.14 -4.77
C GLU A 191 7.29 25.31 -4.19
N ALA A 192 6.34 25.80 -4.98
CA ALA A 192 4.96 25.98 -4.54
C ALA A 192 4.25 24.63 -4.32
N VAL A 193 4.45 23.67 -5.23
CA VAL A 193 3.94 22.29 -5.07
C VAL A 193 4.59 21.61 -3.86
N LEU A 194 5.90 21.79 -3.66
CA LEU A 194 6.61 21.26 -2.51
C LEU A 194 6.09 21.85 -1.19
N ALA A 195 5.72 23.13 -1.16
CA ALA A 195 5.12 23.76 0.02
C ALA A 195 3.77 23.13 0.39
N VAL A 196 2.88 22.92 -0.60
CA VAL A 196 1.58 22.25 -0.40
C VAL A 196 1.78 20.83 0.15
N LEU A 197 2.64 20.04 -0.49
CA LEU A 197 2.94 18.68 -0.02
C LEU A 197 3.54 18.67 1.39
N SER A 198 4.46 19.59 1.68
CA SER A 198 5.11 19.68 2.98
C SER A 198 4.11 20.00 4.09
N SER A 199 3.17 20.91 3.82
CA SER A 199 2.10 21.26 4.75
C SER A 199 1.15 20.09 4.98
N PHE A 200 0.70 19.44 3.90
CA PHE A 200 -0.15 18.25 3.96
C PHE A 200 0.48 17.12 4.80
N PHE A 201 1.73 16.76 4.52
CA PHE A 201 2.41 15.70 5.24
C PHE A 201 2.74 16.07 6.69
N LYS A 202 2.93 17.36 7.01
CA LYS A 202 3.12 17.83 8.39
C LYS A 202 1.89 17.54 9.23
N VAL A 203 0.70 17.80 8.68
CA VAL A 203 -0.56 17.48 9.34
C VAL A 203 -0.78 15.98 9.44
N LEU A 204 -0.50 15.24 8.37
CA LEU A 204 -0.60 13.78 8.36
C LEU A 204 0.31 13.13 9.42
N LYS A 205 1.52 13.65 9.63
CA LYS A 205 2.41 13.26 10.75
C LYS A 205 1.84 13.68 12.12
N GLY A 206 1.25 14.87 12.22
CA GLY A 206 0.60 15.34 13.44
C GLY A 206 -0.57 14.46 13.89
N SER A 207 -1.34 13.94 12.93
CA SER A 207 -2.48 13.04 13.16
C SER A 207 -2.08 11.56 13.33
N GLN A 208 -0.79 11.24 13.43
CA GLN A 208 -0.31 9.87 13.57
C GLN A 208 -0.94 9.13 14.76
N LYS A 209 -1.17 9.82 15.89
CA LYS A 209 -1.77 9.22 17.09
C LYS A 209 -3.26 8.89 16.94
N ASP A 210 -3.95 9.57 16.03
CA ASP A 210 -5.37 9.37 15.76
C ASP A 210 -5.61 8.25 14.73
N CYS A 211 -4.53 7.70 14.17
CA CYS A 211 -4.57 6.68 13.13
C CYS A 211 -4.02 5.36 13.66
N LYS A 212 -4.48 4.24 13.08
CA LYS A 212 -3.93 2.92 13.41
C LYS A 212 -2.48 2.84 12.94
N PHE A 213 -2.27 3.19 11.67
CA PHE A 213 -0.97 3.51 11.10
C PHE A 213 -1.15 4.33 9.84
N ILE A 214 -0.06 4.95 9.40
CA ILE A 214 0.03 5.67 8.14
C ILE A 214 1.09 4.99 7.29
N PHE A 215 0.76 4.64 6.05
CA PHE A 215 1.66 3.96 5.13
C PHE A 215 1.86 4.79 3.87
N VAL A 216 3.07 5.33 3.70
CA VAL A 216 3.41 6.23 2.59
C VAL A 216 4.40 5.56 1.65
N THR A 217 4.15 5.67 0.35
CA THR A 217 4.99 5.05 -0.67
C THR A 217 5.33 6.00 -1.82
N GLY A 218 6.60 6.02 -2.25
CA GLY A 218 7.08 6.87 -3.37
C GLY A 218 8.33 6.29 -4.01
N VAL A 219 8.74 6.74 -5.19
CA VAL A 219 9.98 6.27 -5.86
C VAL A 219 11.19 7.06 -5.39
N THR A 220 11.02 8.36 -5.24
CA THR A 220 12.12 9.31 -5.12
C THR A 220 12.37 9.65 -3.66
N LYS A 221 13.65 9.77 -3.29
CA LYS A 221 14.06 10.29 -1.99
C LYS A 221 14.11 11.82 -2.04
N PHE A 222 12.99 12.48 -2.29
CA PHE A 222 12.98 13.92 -2.03
C PHE A 222 13.01 14.11 -0.51
N HIS A 223 14.03 14.81 -0.03
CA HIS A 223 14.08 15.26 1.34
C HIS A 223 12.94 16.27 1.51
N LEU A 224 11.79 15.84 2.01
CA LEU A 224 10.93 16.76 2.76
C LEU A 224 11.69 17.07 4.05
N SER A 225 12.69 17.95 3.92
CA SER A 225 13.66 18.34 4.93
C SER A 225 12.99 18.88 6.21
N GLY A 226 11.72 19.31 6.13
CA GLY A 226 10.89 19.68 7.28
C GLY A 226 10.03 18.56 7.91
N LEU A 227 9.89 17.38 7.29
CA LEU A 227 9.12 16.27 7.86
C LEU A 227 9.92 15.36 8.79
N THR A 228 11.24 15.37 8.66
CA THR A 228 12.16 14.49 9.40
C THR A 228 12.95 15.25 10.47
N SER A 229 12.32 16.14 11.25
CA SER A 229 12.92 16.63 12.50
C SER A 229 12.67 15.62 13.61
N GLY A 230 13.51 14.59 13.67
CA GLY A 230 13.51 13.54 14.68
C GLY A 230 14.43 12.43 14.23
N PRO A 231 15.19 11.79 15.14
CA PRO A 231 16.05 10.68 14.77
C PRO A 231 15.18 9.69 14.01
N THR A 232 15.63 9.31 12.81
CA THR A 232 15.07 8.18 12.09
C THR A 232 15.01 7.01 13.08
N GLN A 233 13.87 6.77 13.75
CA GLN A 233 13.59 5.46 14.30
C GLN A 233 13.36 4.62 13.06
N PRO A 234 14.37 3.91 12.59
CA PRO A 234 14.38 3.43 11.25
C PRO A 234 13.71 2.07 11.29
N MET A 235 12.37 2.06 11.35
CA MET A 235 11.62 0.95 10.77
C MET A 235 11.76 0.91 9.24
N THR A 236 12.57 1.79 8.65
CA THR A 236 13.19 1.64 7.34
C THR A 236 14.06 0.38 7.24
N TYR A 237 14.83 -0.02 8.26
CA TYR A 237 15.80 -1.13 8.11
C TYR A 237 15.22 -2.54 8.19
N PRO A 238 14.31 -2.90 9.13
CA PRO A 238 13.69 -4.22 9.13
C PRO A 238 12.85 -4.42 7.87
N CYS A 239 11.97 -3.46 7.53
CA CYS A 239 11.13 -3.56 6.33
C CYS A 239 11.94 -3.59 5.03
N MET A 240 12.96 -2.74 4.83
CA MET A 240 13.78 -2.80 3.59
C MET A 240 14.58 -4.09 3.48
N ARG A 241 15.29 -4.52 4.53
CA ARG A 241 16.17 -5.71 4.45
C ARG A 241 15.37 -6.98 4.21
N ILE A 242 14.15 -7.02 4.73
CA ILE A 242 13.18 -8.09 4.53
C ILE A 242 12.60 -8.00 3.10
N MET A 243 12.12 -6.85 2.64
CA MET A 243 11.61 -6.68 1.26
C MET A 243 12.67 -6.93 0.18
N GLN A 244 13.94 -6.59 0.43
CA GLN A 244 15.07 -6.90 -0.46
C GLN A 244 15.32 -8.41 -0.57
N ARG A 245 15.23 -9.17 0.54
CA ARG A 245 15.28 -10.64 0.52
C ARG A 245 14.07 -11.23 -0.22
N TYR A 246 12.89 -10.64 -0.08
CA TYR A 246 11.70 -11.05 -0.83
C TYR A 246 11.79 -10.74 -2.32
N TRP A 247 12.45 -9.66 -2.72
CA TRP A 247 12.74 -9.41 -4.13
C TRP A 247 13.56 -10.54 -4.74
N ALA A 248 14.54 -11.08 -4.00
CA ALA A 248 15.28 -12.26 -4.44
C ALA A 248 14.38 -13.51 -4.57
N ILE A 249 13.41 -13.70 -3.66
CA ILE A 249 12.47 -14.83 -3.69
C ILE A 249 11.47 -14.69 -4.84
N GLN A 250 10.83 -13.53 -5.00
CA GLN A 250 9.85 -13.32 -6.06
C GLN A 250 10.51 -13.30 -7.44
N LYS A 251 11.73 -12.75 -7.56
CA LYS A 251 12.56 -12.91 -8.75
C LYS A 251 12.85 -14.37 -9.02
N ARG A 252 13.24 -15.17 -8.02
CA ARG A 252 13.45 -16.62 -8.17
C ARG A 252 12.19 -17.38 -8.61
N ILE A 253 11.02 -17.06 -8.05
CA ILE A 253 9.75 -17.68 -8.42
C ILE A 253 9.38 -17.32 -9.87
N LEU A 254 9.45 -16.04 -10.25
CA LEU A 254 9.22 -15.63 -11.64
C LEU A 254 10.24 -16.26 -12.58
N THR A 255 11.54 -16.26 -12.23
CA THR A 255 12.59 -16.88 -13.04
C THR A 255 12.37 -18.38 -13.19
N ALA A 256 11.99 -19.10 -12.13
CA ALA A 256 11.68 -20.53 -12.21
C ALA A 256 10.45 -20.80 -13.09
N TYR A 257 9.41 -19.96 -12.99
CA TYR A 257 8.21 -20.05 -13.83
C TYR A 257 8.52 -19.80 -15.32
N PHE A 258 9.28 -18.74 -15.61
CA PHE A 258 9.71 -18.43 -16.97
C PHE A 258 10.64 -19.50 -17.55
N LEU A 259 11.56 -20.04 -16.75
CA LEU A 259 12.44 -21.14 -17.17
C LEU A 259 11.65 -22.42 -17.47
N ALA A 260 10.68 -22.77 -16.62
CA ALA A 260 9.82 -23.94 -16.85
C ALA A 260 8.99 -23.79 -18.13
N ARG A 261 8.44 -22.59 -18.41
CA ARG A 261 7.74 -22.31 -19.67
C ARG A 261 8.64 -22.29 -20.89
N ILE A 262 9.86 -21.75 -20.78
CA ILE A 262 10.84 -21.78 -21.87
C ILE A 262 11.22 -23.24 -22.17
N GLN A 263 11.40 -24.08 -21.16
CA GLN A 263 11.68 -25.51 -21.35
C GLN A 263 10.51 -26.24 -22.01
N LEU A 264 9.27 -25.99 -21.58
CA LEU A 264 8.06 -26.54 -22.20
C LEU A 264 7.90 -26.06 -23.66
N PHE A 265 8.20 -24.79 -23.95
CA PHE A 265 8.16 -24.23 -25.29
C PHE A 265 9.26 -24.80 -26.20
N ILE A 266 10.47 -25.01 -25.67
CA ILE A 266 11.57 -25.67 -26.37
C ILE A 266 11.22 -27.15 -26.65
N GLN A 267 10.55 -27.85 -25.73
CA GLN A 267 10.04 -29.20 -25.98
C GLN A 267 8.94 -29.23 -27.04
N TYR A 268 8.04 -28.25 -27.02
CA TYR A 268 6.98 -28.11 -28.03
C TYR A 268 7.55 -27.85 -29.43
N LEU A 269 8.62 -27.05 -29.57
CA LEU A 269 9.28 -26.79 -30.85
C LEU A 269 10.16 -27.94 -31.36
N LYS A 270 10.42 -28.96 -30.52
CA LYS A 270 11.23 -30.14 -30.87
C LYS A 270 10.38 -31.34 -31.29
N ASN A 271 9.07 -31.25 -31.18
CA ASN A 271 8.08 -32.21 -31.71
C ASN A 271 7.38 -31.61 -32.93
#